data_AF-A0A7X8EMM6-F1
#
_entry.id   AF-A0A7X8EMM6-F1
#
_cell.length_a   1.000
_cell.length_b   1.000
_cell.length_c   1.000
_cell.angle_alpha   90.00
_cell.angle_beta   90.00
_cell.angle_gamma   90.00
#
_symmetry.space_group_name_H-M   'P 1'
#
loop_
_entity.id
_entity.type
_entity.pdbx_description
1 polymer ?
#
loop_
_entity_poly.entity_id
_entity_poly.type
_entity_poly.pdbx_seq_one_letter_code
_entity_poly.pdbx_strand_id
1 'polypeptide(L)' 'MRHRGLEEGREEGREEVRAEGKLETILTMLKNGLSISDAAKFSGLSEEEVRRLAEKS' A
#
# COMPACT_ATOMS: atom_id res chain seq x y z
N MET A 1 -31.29 -12.10 12.32
CA MET A 1 -30.40 -10.92 12.20
C MET A 1 -28.93 -11.32 12.43
N ARG A 2 -28.23 -11.91 11.45
CA ARG A 2 -26.79 -12.26 11.58
C ARG A 2 -26.04 -12.28 10.23
N HIS A 3 -26.40 -11.42 9.28
CA HIS A 3 -25.75 -11.41 7.96
C HIS A 3 -24.79 -10.25 7.73
N ARG A 4 -24.64 -9.31 8.68
CA ARG A 4 -23.91 -8.06 8.44
C ARG A 4 -22.41 -8.11 8.79
N GLY A 5 -21.99 -8.95 9.74
CA GLY A 5 -20.59 -8.99 10.18
C GLY A 5 -19.59 -9.75 9.29
N LEU A 6 -20.06 -10.51 8.28
CA LEU A 6 -19.18 -11.27 7.39
C LEU A 6 -18.78 -10.50 6.12
N GLU A 7 -19.56 -9.49 5.75
CA GLU A 7 -19.30 -8.65 4.59
C GLU A 7 -18.26 -7.58 4.94
N GLU A 8 -18.44 -6.90 6.08
CA GLU A 8 -17.53 -5.88 6.61
C GLU A 8 -16.12 -6.44 6.86
N GLY A 9 -15.98 -7.56 7.58
CA GLY A 9 -14.66 -8.14 7.86
C GLY A 9 -13.91 -8.68 6.63
N ARG A 10 -14.60 -8.89 5.50
CA ARG A 10 -13.98 -9.39 4.25
C ARG A 10 -13.58 -8.25 3.31
N GLU A 11 -14.24 -7.09 3.44
CA GLU A 11 -13.90 -5.86 2.74
C GLU A 11 -12.73 -5.16 3.44
N GLU A 12 -12.80 -4.97 4.76
CA GLU A 12 -11.72 -4.38 5.57
C GLU A 12 -10.42 -5.18 5.46
N GLY A 13 -10.49 -6.52 5.61
CA GLY A 13 -9.31 -7.38 5.49
C GLY A 13 -8.69 -7.42 4.08
N ARG A 14 -9.42 -7.00 3.02
CA ARG A 14 -8.86 -6.90 1.67
C ARG A 14 -8.26 -5.55 1.38
N GLU A 15 -8.83 -4.48 1.92
CA GLU A 15 -8.27 -3.14 1.78
C GLU A 15 -7.00 -2.99 2.62
N GLU A 16 -6.98 -3.47 3.87
CA GLU A 16 -5.80 -3.41 4.73
C GLU A 16 -4.62 -4.19 4.12
N VAL A 17 -4.85 -5.44 3.69
CA VAL A 17 -3.78 -6.25 3.07
C VAL A 17 -3.25 -5.61 1.77
N ARG A 18 -4.11 -4.94 1.01
CA ARG A 18 -3.70 -4.29 -0.24
C ARG A 18 -2.96 -2.97 0.01
N ALA A 19 -3.32 -2.24 1.06
CA ALA A 19 -2.65 -1.00 1.46
C ALA A 19 -1.28 -1.30 2.09
N GLU A 20 -1.23 -2.23 3.05
CA GLU A 20 0.00 -2.63 3.75
C GLU A 20 1.02 -3.22 2.77
N GLY A 21 0.60 -4.14 1.89
CA GLY A 21 1.52 -4.77 0.92
C GLY A 21 2.12 -3.76 -0.07
N LYS A 22 1.37 -2.74 -0.48
CA LYS A 22 1.90 -1.68 -1.36
C LYS A 22 2.87 -0.78 -0.63
N LEU A 23 2.54 -0.39 0.60
CA LEU A 23 3.35 0.53 1.41
C LEU A 23 4.67 -0.14 1.82
N GLU A 24 4.63 -1.39 2.25
CA GLU A 24 5.82 -2.18 2.59
C GLU A 24 6.74 -2.40 1.39
N THR A 25 6.17 -2.68 0.21
CA THR A 25 6.92 -2.83 -1.04
C THR A 25 7.68 -1.54 -1.38
N ILE A 26 7.00 -0.38 -1.30
CA ILE A 26 7.59 0.93 -1.60
C ILE A 26 8.68 1.28 -0.58
N LEU A 27 8.41 1.13 0.72
CA LEU A 27 9.39 1.40 1.77
C LEU A 27 10.62 0.51 1.64
N THR A 28 10.43 -0.76 1.29
CA THR A 28 11.52 -1.71 1.05
C THR A 28 12.35 -1.28 -0.16
N MET A 29 11.73 -0.84 -1.24
CA MET A 29 12.45 -0.32 -2.41
C MET A 29 13.28 0.92 -2.07
N LEU A 30 12.69 1.89 -1.37
CA LEU A 30 13.38 3.11 -0.96
C LEU A 30 14.54 2.80 0.01
N LYS A 31 14.35 1.88 0.97
CA LYS A 31 15.42 1.41 1.88
C LYS A 31 16.57 0.72 1.15
N ASN A 32 16.28 0.02 0.06
CA ASN A 32 17.30 -0.60 -0.80
C ASN A 32 17.99 0.40 -1.75
N GLY A 33 17.67 1.70 -1.64
CA GLY A 33 18.28 2.75 -2.45
C GLY A 33 17.66 2.93 -3.84
N LEU A 34 16.49 2.32 -4.11
CA LEU A 34 15.76 2.60 -5.34
C LEU A 34 15.18 4.01 -5.30
N SER A 35 15.07 4.63 -6.47
CA SER A 35 14.47 5.96 -6.61
C SER A 35 12.95 5.90 -6.43
N ILE A 36 12.34 7.04 -6.09
CA ILE A 36 10.87 7.20 -6.05
C ILE A 36 10.24 6.82 -7.40
N SER A 37 10.91 7.14 -8.52
CA SER A 37 10.45 6.82 -9.86
C SER A 37 10.40 5.31 -10.10
N ASP A 38 11.44 4.58 -9.69
CA ASP A 38 11.46 3.12 -9.79
C ASP A 38 10.40 2.49 -8.90
N ALA A 39 10.31 2.93 -7.64
CA ALA A 39 9.30 2.46 -6.70
C ALA A 39 7.88 2.67 -7.23
N ALA A 40 7.59 3.83 -7.84
CA ALA A 40 6.32 4.14 -8.48
C ALA A 40 6.03 3.19 -9.65
N LYS A 41 7.03 2.96 -10.51
CA LYS A 41 6.93 2.08 -11.67
C LYS A 41 6.66 0.62 -11.29
N PHE A 42 7.32 0.12 -10.23
CA PHE A 42 7.12 -1.25 -9.75
C PHE A 42 5.84 -1.43 -8.93
N SER A 43 5.43 -0.43 -8.15
CA SER A 43 4.19 -0.47 -7.36
C SER A 43 2.93 -0.11 -8.15
N GLY A 44 3.09 0.43 -9.36
CA GLY A 44 1.98 0.92 -10.19
C GLY A 44 1.32 2.19 -9.65
N LEU A 45 2.03 2.94 -8.81
CA LEU A 45 1.58 4.21 -8.24
C LEU A 45 2.24 5.39 -8.97
N SER A 46 1.73 6.60 -8.71
CA SER A 46 2.42 7.81 -9.12
C SER A 46 3.60 8.09 -8.18
N GLU A 47 4.62 8.80 -8.68
CA GLU A 47 5.73 9.28 -7.84
C GLU A 47 5.25 10.13 -6.66
N GLU A 48 4.14 10.86 -6.86
CA GLU A 48 3.51 11.67 -5.83
C GLU A 48 2.87 10.82 -4.72
N GLU A 49 2.21 9.71 -5.09
CA GLU A 49 1.68 8.73 -4.15
C GLU A 49 2.80 8.08 -3.34
N VAL A 50 3.89 7.66 -4.01
CA VAL A 50 5.05 7.06 -3.38
C VAL A 50 5.70 8.02 -2.39
N ARG A 51 5.81 9.29 -2.76
CA ARG A 51 6.35 10.34 -1.87
C ARG A 51 5.45 10.56 -0.65
N ARG A 52 4.13 10.66 -0.85
CA ARG A 52 3.15 10.74 0.24
C ARG A 52 3.22 9.55 1.19
N LEU A 53 3.42 8.34 0.65
CA LEU A 53 3.54 7.12 1.45
C LEU A 53 4.85 7.08 2.23
N ALA A 54 5.95 7.54 1.63
CA ALA A 54 7.25 7.65 2.29
C ALA A 54 7.25 8.70 3.42
N GLU A 55 6.50 9.80 3.26
CA GLU A 55 6.32 10.83 4.29
C GLU A 55 5.39 10.39 5.45
N LYS A 56 4.56 9.38 5.23
CA LYS A 56 3.60 8.85 6.22
C LYS A 56 4.21 7.78 7.14
N SER A 57 5.48 7.41 6.94
CA SER A 57 6.19 6.33 7.65
C SER A 57 7.19 6.83 8.68
#